data_AF-A0A3B9VIA5-F1
#
_entry.id   AF-A0A3B9VIA5-F1
#
_cell.length_a   1.000
_cell.length_b   1.000
_cell.length_c   1.000
_cell.angle_alpha   90.00
_cell.angle_beta   90.00
_cell.angle_gamma   90.00
#
_symmetry.space_group_name_H-M   'P 1'
#
loop_
_entity.id
_entity.type
_entity.pdbx_description
1 polymer ?
#
loop_
_entity_poly.entity_id
_entity_poly.type
_entity_poly.pdbx_seq_one_letter_code
_entity_poly.pdbx_strand_id
1 'polypeptide(L)'
;MFSPINPDVIKQELEKIGIKTKIFDNYIKIPIEDLNPESTVWFDYSKEYVEGKKPKSNDIRKFEFSNYQELTEIPEHARRYLEEAAFKDASKFLIYWGIPHVLTADSILIDKYLVN
;
A
#
# COMPACT_ATOMS: atom_id res chain seq x y z
N MET A 1 -1.64 2.10 8.37
CA MET A 1 -0.95 1.32 7.33
C MET A 1 -0.39 2.28 6.32
N PHE A 2 0.90 2.17 6.03
CA PHE A 2 1.58 3.02 5.06
C PHE A 2 1.90 2.22 3.81
N SER A 3 1.95 2.89 2.66
CA SER A 3 2.36 2.27 1.41
C SER A 3 3.68 2.90 0.97
N PRO A 4 4.68 2.11 0.55
CA PRO A 4 5.92 2.60 -0.02
C PRO A 4 5.72 3.12 -1.45
N ILE A 5 4.56 2.87 -2.06
CA ILE A 5 4.17 3.46 -3.33
C ILE A 5 3.37 4.74 -3.08
N ASN A 6 3.66 5.78 -3.86
CA ASN A 6 2.89 7.01 -3.82
C ASN A 6 1.44 6.74 -4.32
N PRO A 7 0.39 7.09 -3.55
CA PRO A 7 -1.00 6.95 -3.96
C PRO A 7 -1.34 7.54 -5.34
N ASP A 8 -0.66 8.61 -5.77
CA ASP A 8 -0.84 9.19 -7.11
C ASP A 8 -0.47 8.21 -8.23
N VAL A 9 0.54 7.36 -8.01
CA VAL A 9 0.94 6.33 -8.98
C VAL A 9 -0.18 5.30 -9.13
N ILE A 10 -0.84 4.93 -8.02
CA ILE A 10 -1.99 4.03 -8.05
C ILE A 10 -3.16 4.67 -8.77
N LYS A 11 -3.44 5.95 -8.46
CA LYS A 11 -4.51 6.73 -9.11
C LYS A 11 -4.33 6.75 -10.63
N GLN A 12 -3.14 7.07 -11.12
CA GLN A 12 -2.84 7.12 -12.56
C GLN A 12 -3.07 5.77 -13.24
N GLU A 13 -2.68 4.65 -12.62
CA GLU A 13 -2.89 3.32 -13.19
C GLU A 13 -4.38 2.92 -13.22
N LEU A 14 -5.15 3.29 -12.19
CA LEU A 14 -6.61 3.09 -12.21
C LEU A 14 -7.29 3.91 -13.30
N GLU A 15 -6.86 5.16 -13.50
CA GLU A 15 -7.41 6.04 -14.53
C GLU A 15 -7.14 5.50 -15.94
N LYS A 16 -5.97 4.89 -16.19
CA LYS A 16 -5.64 4.24 -17.48
C LYS A 16 -6.62 3.13 -17.86
N ILE A 17 -7.16 2.42 -16.87
CA ILE A 17 -8.15 1.34 -17.07
C ILE A 17 -9.60 1.83 -16.93
N GLY A 18 -9.82 3.16 -16.89
CA GLY A 18 -11.14 3.78 -16.89
C GLY A 18 -11.80 3.90 -15.50
N ILE A 19 -11.09 3.58 -14.42
CA ILE A 19 -11.58 3.72 -13.04
C ILE A 19 -11.21 5.09 -12.50
N LYS A 20 -12.22 5.92 -12.22
CA LYS A 20 -12.03 7.20 -11.53
C LYS A 20 -12.33 7.04 -10.06
N THR A 21 -11.40 7.45 -9.21
CA THR A 21 -11.56 7.36 -7.75
C THR A 21 -11.05 8.62 -7.05
N LYS A 22 -11.73 8.99 -5.97
CA LYS A 22 -11.34 10.10 -5.09
C LYS A 22 -10.59 9.63 -3.84
N ILE A 23 -10.41 8.31 -3.66
CA ILE A 23 -9.80 7.77 -2.43
C ILE A 23 -8.35 8.25 -2.23
N PHE A 24 -7.71 8.70 -3.31
CA PHE A 24 -6.33 9.16 -3.34
C PHE A 24 -6.21 10.68 -3.40
N ASP A 25 -7.31 11.43 -3.36
CA ASP A 25 -7.26 12.90 -3.39
C ASP A 25 -6.67 13.48 -2.10
N ASN A 26 -6.70 12.71 -1.01
CA ASN A 26 -6.14 13.10 0.29
C ASN A 26 -5.31 11.96 0.86
N TYR A 27 -4.00 12.16 0.96
CA TYR A 27 -3.10 11.26 1.66
C TYR A 27 -1.98 12.07 2.35
N ILE A 28 -1.34 11.44 3.33
CA ILE A 28 -0.25 12.04 4.09
C ILE A 28 1.04 11.30 3.74
N LYS A 29 2.08 12.04 3.36
CA LYS A 29 3.43 11.49 3.20
C LYS A 29 4.17 11.59 4.53
N ILE A 30 4.52 10.43 5.09
CA ILE A 30 5.30 10.31 6.32
C ILE A 30 6.72 9.93 5.92
N PRO A 31 7.75 10.73 6.28
CA PRO A 31 9.15 10.37 6.07
C PRO A 31 9.46 9.04 6.75
N ILE A 32 10.26 8.20 6.10
CA ILE A 32 10.55 6.88 6.65
C ILE A 32 11.35 6.97 7.94
N GLU A 33 12.17 8.02 8.06
CA GLU A 33 13.01 8.34 9.22
C GLU A 33 12.19 8.65 10.48
N ASP A 34 10.91 9.02 10.32
CA ASP A 34 9.99 9.25 11.43
C ASP A 34 9.33 7.95 11.95
N LEU A 35 9.62 6.79 11.32
CA LEU A 35 9.19 5.47 11.81
C LEU A 35 10.21 4.88 12.79
N ASN A 36 9.77 4.01 13.70
CA ASN A 36 10.67 3.26 14.58
C ASN A 36 10.84 1.83 14.04
N PRO A 37 12.06 1.39 13.66
CA PRO A 37 12.26 0.06 13.09
C PRO A 37 11.91 -1.11 14.01
N GLU A 38 12.05 -0.93 15.32
CA GLU A 38 11.82 -2.00 16.29
C GLU A 38 10.33 -2.34 16.47
N SER A 39 9.45 -1.40 16.15
CA SER A 39 7.99 -1.52 16.23
C SER A 39 7.31 -1.58 14.86
N THR A 40 8.10 -1.60 13.79
CA THR A 40 7.63 -1.51 12.41
C THR A 40 7.96 -2.80 11.65
N VAL A 41 7.07 -3.20 10.74
CA VAL A 41 7.23 -4.38 9.89
C VAL A 41 6.84 -4.07 8.45
N TRP A 42 7.50 -4.77 7.53
CA TRP A 42 7.03 -4.91 6.16
C TRP A 42 5.87 -5.90 6.12
N PHE A 43 4.86 -5.58 5.32
CA PHE A 43 3.66 -6.38 5.16
C PHE A 43 3.30 -6.53 3.69
N ASP A 44 3.27 -7.76 3.20
CA ASP A 44 2.91 -8.07 1.81
C ASP A 44 1.49 -8.65 1.75
N TYR A 45 0.58 -7.95 1.07
CA TYR A 45 -0.81 -8.42 0.90
C TYR A 45 -0.88 -9.62 -0.06
N SER A 46 -0.94 -10.83 0.49
CA SER A 46 -1.21 -12.04 -0.29
C SER A 46 -2.70 -12.14 -0.70
N LYS A 47 -3.00 -12.84 -1.81
CA LYS A 47 -4.40 -13.08 -2.27
C LYS A 47 -5.26 -13.74 -1.19
N GLU A 48 -4.65 -14.52 -0.32
CA GLU A 48 -5.35 -15.29 0.70
C GLU A 48 -5.85 -14.43 1.87
N TYR A 49 -5.21 -13.28 2.12
CA TYR A 49 -5.59 -12.34 3.18
C TYR A 49 -7.01 -11.76 2.97
N VAL A 50 -7.44 -11.69 1.72
CA VAL A 50 -8.70 -11.10 1.25
C VAL A 50 -9.93 -11.78 1.85
N GLU A 51 -9.82 -13.05 2.23
CA GLU A 51 -10.94 -13.83 2.77
C GLU A 51 -11.09 -13.72 4.29
N GLY A 52 -10.58 -12.64 4.92
CA GLY A 52 -10.60 -12.48 6.38
C GLY A 52 -9.66 -13.46 7.09
N LYS A 53 -8.72 -14.06 6.36
CA LYS A 53 -7.70 -14.95 6.90
C LYS A 53 -6.59 -14.13 7.55
N LYS A 54 -6.10 -14.60 8.69
CA LYS A 54 -4.96 -13.98 9.38
C LYS A 54 -3.73 -13.97 8.46
N PRO A 55 -2.91 -12.91 8.51
CA PRO A 55 -1.69 -12.88 7.73
C PRO A 55 -0.77 -14.01 8.15
N LYS A 56 -0.07 -14.62 7.19
CA LYS A 56 0.90 -15.67 7.48
C LYS A 56 2.17 -15.02 8.01
N SER A 57 2.95 -15.77 8.80
CA SER A 57 4.25 -15.28 9.27
C SER A 57 5.16 -14.81 8.13
N ASN A 58 4.99 -15.41 6.95
CA ASN A 58 5.79 -15.16 5.76
C ASN A 58 5.41 -13.84 5.08
N ASP A 59 4.21 -13.34 5.34
CA ASP A 59 3.69 -12.06 4.81
C ASP A 59 4.25 -10.87 5.62
N ILE A 60 4.92 -11.14 6.75
CA ILE A 60 5.50 -10.15 7.65
C ILE A 60 7.02 -10.29 7.64
N ARG A 61 7.72 -9.20 7.34
CA ARG A 61 9.19 -9.15 7.39
C ARG A 61 9.65 -8.05 8.34
N LYS A 62 10.79 -8.25 9.00
CA LYS A 62 11.39 -7.22 9.86
C LYS A 62 11.63 -5.96 9.03
N PHE A 63 11.26 -4.81 9.58
CA PHE A 63 11.51 -3.54 8.93
C PHE A 63 12.94 -3.07 9.21
N GLU A 64 13.64 -2.66 8.15
CA GLU A 64 14.97 -2.07 8.23
C GLU A 64 15.03 -0.91 7.23
N PHE A 65 15.46 0.27 7.69
CA PHE A 65 15.54 1.45 6.84
C PHE A 65 16.45 1.24 5.64
N SER A 66 17.57 0.54 5.81
CA SER A 66 18.52 0.23 4.74
C SER A 66 17.91 -0.60 3.61
N ASN A 67 16.82 -1.31 3.90
CA ASN A 67 16.13 -2.16 2.94
C ASN A 67 14.87 -1.47 2.40
N TYR A 68 14.58 -0.23 2.84
CA TYR A 68 13.47 0.55 2.34
C TYR A 68 13.79 1.16 0.99
N GLN A 69 12.89 0.93 0.04
CA GLN A 69 12.91 1.56 -1.27
C GLN A 69 11.52 2.11 -1.55
N GLU A 70 11.43 3.42 -1.80
CA GLU A 70 10.19 4.03 -2.30
C GLU A 70 9.91 3.46 -3.69
N LEU A 71 8.69 2.94 -3.88
CA LEU A 71 8.26 2.40 -5.15
C LEU A 71 7.74 3.53 -6.02
N THR A 72 8.39 3.74 -7.16
CA THR A 72 7.98 4.74 -8.15
C THR A 72 6.97 4.19 -9.16
N GLU A 73 6.72 2.88 -9.13
CA GLU A 73 5.82 2.19 -10.05
C GLU A 73 5.10 1.03 -9.36
N ILE A 74 3.92 0.68 -9.89
CA ILE A 74 3.18 -0.51 -9.42
C ILE A 74 3.93 -1.77 -9.89
N PRO A 75 4.17 -2.75 -8.99
CA PRO A 75 4.70 -4.05 -9.38
C PRO A 75 3.88 -4.70 -10.51
N GLU A 76 4.55 -5.29 -11.51
CA GLU A 76 3.90 -5.82 -12.72
C GLU A 76 2.74 -6.78 -12.41
N HIS A 77 2.91 -7.66 -11.42
CA HIS A 77 1.88 -8.60 -11.02
C HIS A 77 0.63 -7.89 -10.47
N ALA A 78 0.81 -6.83 -9.68
CA ALA A 78 -0.26 -6.01 -9.13
C ALA A 78 -0.98 -5.23 -10.25
N ARG A 79 -0.22 -4.65 -11.20
CA ARG A 79 -0.78 -4.00 -12.40
C ARG A 79 -1.68 -4.95 -13.18
N ARG A 80 -1.20 -6.16 -13.49
CA ARG A 80 -1.97 -7.18 -14.20
C ARG A 80 -3.25 -7.56 -13.46
N TYR A 81 -3.20 -7.65 -12.13
CA TYR A 81 -4.41 -7.87 -11.34
C TYR A 81 -5.41 -6.72 -11.47
N LEU A 82 -4.96 -5.46 -11.39
CA LEU A 82 -5.86 -4.30 -11.53
C LEU A 82 -6.57 -4.31 -12.87
N GLU A 83 -5.83 -4.60 -13.95
CA GLU A 83 -6.39 -4.75 -15.31
C GLU A 83 -7.40 -5.90 -15.40
N GLU A 84 -7.11 -7.06 -14.82
CA GLU A 84 -8.02 -8.22 -14.88
C GLU A 84 -9.25 -8.09 -13.97
N ALA A 85 -9.08 -7.53 -12.78
CA ALA A 85 -10.10 -7.49 -11.73
C ALA A 85 -11.12 -6.37 -11.95
N ALA A 86 -10.71 -5.26 -12.58
CA ALA A 86 -11.57 -4.12 -12.92
C ALA A 86 -12.83 -4.53 -13.72
N PHE A 87 -12.75 -5.60 -14.51
CA PHE A 87 -13.82 -6.01 -15.42
C PHE A 87 -14.56 -7.30 -14.98
N LYS A 88 -14.17 -7.93 -13.87
CA LYS A 88 -14.73 -9.23 -13.43
C LYS A 88 -15.78 -9.10 -12.33
N ASP A 89 -15.46 -8.41 -11.24
CA ASP A 89 -16.36 -8.25 -10.10
C ASP A 89 -15.91 -7.06 -9.23
N ALA A 90 -16.60 -5.93 -9.37
CA ALA A 90 -16.28 -4.70 -8.63
C ALA A 90 -16.36 -4.88 -7.11
N SER A 91 -17.15 -5.84 -6.61
CA SER A 91 -17.30 -6.10 -5.17
C SER A 91 -16.05 -6.74 -4.54
N LYS A 92 -15.13 -7.25 -5.36
CA LYS A 92 -13.88 -7.91 -4.93
C LYS A 92 -12.64 -7.19 -5.46
N PHE A 93 -12.79 -5.94 -5.92
CA PHE A 93 -11.69 -5.16 -6.44
C PHE A 93 -10.81 -4.63 -5.30
N LEU A 94 -9.54 -5.04 -5.29
CA LEU A 94 -8.61 -4.72 -4.21
C LEU A 94 -7.47 -3.86 -4.73
N ILE A 95 -7.59 -2.57 -4.50
CA ILE A 95 -6.67 -1.57 -5.04
C ILE A 95 -5.21 -1.78 -4.58
N TYR A 96 -5.02 -2.38 -3.41
CA TYR A 96 -3.71 -2.59 -2.79
C TYR A 96 -3.16 -4.02 -2.95
N TRP A 97 -3.82 -4.87 -3.74
CA TRP A 97 -3.34 -6.23 -3.91
C TRP A 97 -1.97 -6.28 -4.58
N GLY A 98 -1.03 -7.02 -4.00
CA GLY A 98 0.35 -7.12 -4.51
C GLY A 98 1.18 -5.84 -4.32
N ILE A 99 0.65 -4.85 -3.62
CA ILE A 99 1.40 -3.65 -3.23
C ILE A 99 1.96 -3.88 -1.82
N PRO A 100 3.27 -3.77 -1.60
CA PRO A 100 3.86 -3.90 -0.26
C PRO A 100 3.37 -2.76 0.64
N HIS A 101 3.29 -3.00 1.94
CA HIS A 101 2.87 -2.01 2.93
C HIS A 101 3.80 -2.05 4.14
N VAL A 102 3.77 -0.98 4.93
CA VAL A 102 4.45 -0.87 6.20
C VAL A 102 3.40 -0.75 7.30
N LEU A 103 3.57 -1.54 8.36
CA LEU A 103 2.74 -1.50 9.56
C LEU A 103 3.63 -1.14 10.74
N THR A 104 3.19 -0.19 11.55
CA THR A 104 3.87 0.18 12.80
C THR A 104 2.89 0.02 13.97
N ALA A 105 3.40 -0.42 15.11
CA ALA A 105 2.65 -0.44 16.36
C ALA A 105 2.68 0.93 17.09
N ASP A 106 3.52 1.85 16.64
CA ASP A 106 3.66 3.16 17.26
C ASP A 106 2.57 4.14 16.83
N SER A 107 2.31 5.11 17.70
CA SER A 107 1.43 6.22 17.38
C SER A 107 2.19 7.28 16.59
N ILE A 108 1.67 7.67 15.42
CA ILE A 108 2.22 8.75 14.60
C ILE A 108 1.31 9.97 14.70
N LEU A 109 1.88 11.12 15.09
CA LEU A 109 1.19 12.41 15.08
C LEU A 109 1.06 12.92 13.64
N ILE A 110 -0.13 12.79 13.06
CA ILE A 110 -0.38 13.13 11.65
C ILE A 110 -0.40 14.64 11.38
N ASP A 111 -0.75 15.46 12.38
CA ASP A 111 -0.87 16.92 12.24
C ASP A 111 0.46 17.60 11.83
N LYS A 112 1.60 16.98 12.15
CA LYS A 112 2.94 17.43 11.71
C LYS A 112 3.08 17.45 10.17
N TYR A 113 2.29 16.65 9.47
CA TYR A 113 2.40 16.42 8.03
C TYR A 113 1.21 16.96 7.22
N LEU A 114 0.18 17.48 7.90
CA LEU A 114 -0.92 18.19 7.26
C LEU A 114 -0.45 19.61 6.93
N VAL A 115 0.06 19.80 5.72
CA VAL A 115 0.39 21.13 5.20
C VAL A 115 -0.89 21.71 4.57
N ASN A 116 -1.40 22.81 5.12
CA ASN A 116 -2.54 23.56 4.55
C ASN A 116 -2.17 24.20 3.22
#